data_AF-A0A1E7YRK2-F1
#
_entry.id   AF-A0A1E7YRK2-F1
#
_cell.length_a   1.000
_cell.length_b   1.000
_cell.length_c   1.000
_cell.angle_alpha   90.00
_cell.angle_beta   90.00
_cell.angle_gamma   90.00
#
_symmetry.space_group_name_H-M   'P 1'
#
loop_
_entity.id
_entity.type
_entity.pdbx_description
1 polymer ?
#
loop_
_entity_poly.entity_id
_entity_poly.type
_entity_poly.pdbx_seq_one_letter_code
_entity_poly.pdbx_strand_id
1 'polypeptide(L)'
;MTQHSQNPLAHPEVQLANGRAYLLSFIFSALLMTAGLWLTVSHAMSPFATVLSTSLLAGVAVIIQGYLILHMDLSHAQIWHTVAMVLFLPLFVVTIGLTAWMFHGLYERTMIMPPAMSSMSHH
;
A
#
# COMPACT_ATOMS: atom_id res chain seq x y z
N MET A 1 10.46 24.06 44.76
CA MET A 1 9.26 23.75 43.95
C MET A 1 9.35 24.53 42.64
N THR A 2 10.06 23.99 41.65
CA THR A 2 10.21 24.64 40.33
C THR A 2 9.05 24.23 39.45
N GLN A 3 8.06 25.12 39.33
CA GLN A 3 6.97 25.00 38.37
C GLN A 3 7.57 25.14 36.96
N HIS A 4 7.93 24.02 36.34
CA HIS A 4 8.16 23.96 34.89
C HIS A 4 6.78 23.88 34.24
N SER A 5 6.21 25.05 33.97
CA SER A 5 5.16 25.26 32.98
C SER A 5 5.70 24.95 31.58
N GLN A 6 6.17 23.73 31.35
CA GLN A 6 6.41 23.23 30.00
C GLN A 6 5.04 23.05 29.36
N ASN A 7 4.66 24.06 28.57
CA ASN A 7 3.44 24.02 27.79
C ASN A 7 3.48 22.73 26.94
N PRO A 8 2.58 21.76 27.17
CA PRO A 8 2.65 20.45 26.52
C PRO A 8 2.50 20.55 24.99
N LEU A 9 1.98 21.67 24.49
CA LEU A 9 1.86 21.98 23.06
C LEU A 9 3.16 22.53 22.44
N ALA A 10 4.14 22.91 23.25
CA ALA A 10 5.43 23.44 22.78
C ALA A 10 6.47 22.33 22.52
N HIS A 11 6.12 21.06 22.72
CA HIS A 11 6.99 19.95 22.34
C HIS A 11 7.12 19.88 20.81
N PRO A 12 8.34 19.73 20.25
CA PRO A 12 8.57 19.70 18.81
C PRO A 12 7.78 18.59 18.09
N GLU A 13 7.47 17.50 18.79
CA GLU A 13 6.63 16.39 18.31
C GLU A 13 5.18 16.82 18.01
N VAL A 14 4.63 17.76 18.78
CA VAL A 14 3.27 18.30 18.58
C VAL A 14 3.23 19.32 17.44
N GLN A 15 4.34 20.02 17.20
CA GLN A 15 4.48 20.96 16.08
C GLN A 15 4.75 20.24 14.75
N LEU A 16 5.34 19.04 14.80
CA LEU A 16 5.50 18.14 13.66
C LEU A 16 4.16 17.55 13.19
N ALA A 17 3.18 17.40 14.09
CA ALA A 17 1.83 16.95 13.77
C ALA A 17 1.04 18.04 13.02
N ASN A 18 1.35 18.21 11.72
CA ASN A 18 0.67 19.16 10.86
C ASN A 18 -0.72 18.63 10.48
N GLY A 19 -1.75 19.00 11.24
CA GLY A 19 -3.14 18.59 10.98
C GLY A 19 -3.64 18.88 9.56
N ARG A 20 -3.04 19.85 8.86
CA ARG A 20 -3.36 20.14 7.45
C ARG A 20 -2.85 19.06 6.50
N ALA A 21 -1.66 18.50 6.73
CA ALA A 21 -1.11 17.42 5.92
C ALA A 21 -1.94 16.14 6.08
N TYR A 22 -2.35 15.84 7.32
CA TYR A 22 -3.28 14.75 7.62
C TYR A 22 -4.62 14.91 6.90
N LEU A 23 -5.24 16.09 6.99
CA LEU A 23 -6.53 16.35 6.34
C LEU A 23 -6.44 16.22 4.81
N LEU A 24 -5.38 16.75 4.20
CA LEU A 24 -5.16 16.63 2.77
C LEU A 24 -4.96 15.16 2.37
N SER A 25 -4.11 14.42 3.07
CA SER A 25 -3.88 13.00 2.83
C SER A 25 -5.17 12.19 2.93
N PHE A 26 -6.01 12.49 3.93
CA PHE A 26 -7.32 11.86 4.10
C PHE A 26 -8.23 12.14 2.90
N ILE A 27 -8.35 13.38 2.45
CA ILE A 27 -9.20 13.75 1.32
C ILE A 27 -8.71 13.06 0.03
N PHE A 28 -7.41 13.12 -0.27
CA PHE A 28 -6.85 12.43 -1.44
C PHE A 28 -7.07 10.92 -1.39
N SER A 29 -6.85 10.30 -0.23
CA SER A 29 -7.08 8.87 -0.05
C SER A 29 -8.54 8.49 -0.25
N ALA A 30 -9.46 9.27 0.32
CA ALA A 30 -10.90 9.05 0.16
C ALA A 30 -11.34 9.15 -1.31
N LEU A 31 -10.82 10.14 -2.05
CA LEU A 31 -11.10 10.30 -3.48
C LEU A 31 -10.56 9.13 -4.31
N LEU A 32 -9.31 8.72 -4.08
CA LEU A 32 -8.69 7.58 -4.79
C LEU A 32 -9.42 6.27 -4.50
N MET A 33 -9.82 6.04 -3.24
CA MET A 33 -10.59 4.85 -2.84
C MET A 33 -11.96 4.83 -3.52
N THR A 34 -12.66 5.98 -3.53
CA THR A 34 -13.96 6.13 -4.18
C THR A 34 -13.85 5.89 -5.68
N ALA A 35 -12.81 6.42 -6.33
CA ALA A 35 -12.57 6.21 -7.75
C ALA A 35 -12.29 4.72 -8.07
N GLY A 36 -11.47 4.05 -7.26
CA GLY A 36 -11.18 2.62 -7.44
C GLY A 36 -12.44 1.74 -7.27
N LEU A 37 -13.25 2.05 -6.25
CA LEU A 37 -14.53 1.38 -6.04
C LEU A 37 -15.48 1.60 -7.23
N TRP A 38 -15.61 2.85 -7.68
CA TRP A 38 -16.46 3.19 -8.82
C TRP A 38 -16.06 2.47 -10.10
N LEU A 39 -14.75 2.41 -10.40
CA LEU A 39 -14.22 1.66 -11.55
C LEU A 39 -14.58 0.17 -11.48
N THR A 40 -14.53 -0.41 -10.27
CA THR A 40 -14.81 -1.83 -10.07
C THR A 40 -16.31 -2.13 -10.18
N VAL A 41 -17.16 -1.28 -9.60
CA VAL A 41 -18.62 -1.47 -9.60
C VAL A 41 -19.24 -1.18 -10.97
N SER A 42 -18.73 -0.18 -11.69
CA SER A 42 -19.28 0.20 -13.00
C SER A 42 -19.02 -0.84 -14.10
N HIS A 43 -18.07 -1.77 -13.90
CA HIS A 43 -17.65 -2.74 -14.90
C HIS A 43 -17.37 -2.11 -16.28
N ALA A 44 -16.95 -0.83 -16.30
CA ALA A 44 -16.83 -0.04 -17.51
C ALA A 44 -15.60 -0.42 -18.37
N MET A 45 -14.71 -1.26 -17.83
CA MET A 45 -13.45 -1.66 -18.44
C MET A 45 -13.31 -3.19 -18.46
N SER A 46 -12.37 -3.70 -19.26
CA SER A 46 -12.03 -5.12 -19.24
C SER A 46 -11.50 -5.55 -17.86
N PRO A 47 -11.60 -6.83 -17.47
CA PRO A 47 -11.14 -7.30 -16.15
C PRO A 47 -9.67 -6.97 -15.89
N PHE A 48 -8.82 -7.17 -16.90
CA PHE A 48 -7.40 -6.83 -16.82
C PHE A 48 -7.15 -5.33 -16.63
N ALA A 49 -7.84 -4.49 -17.42
CA ALA A 49 -7.69 -3.05 -17.32
C ALA A 49 -8.21 -2.50 -15.97
N THR A 50 -9.26 -3.12 -15.42
CA THR A 50 -9.79 -2.78 -14.09
C THR A 50 -8.74 -3.06 -13.01
N VAL A 51 -8.17 -4.27 -13.00
CA VAL A 51 -7.11 -4.66 -12.03
C VAL A 51 -5.89 -3.74 -12.14
N LEU A 52 -5.44 -3.44 -13.37
CA LEU A 52 -4.31 -2.55 -13.58
C LEU A 52 -4.59 -1.14 -13.05
N SER A 53 -5.75 -0.58 -13.39
CA SER A 53 -6.14 0.77 -12.98
C SER A 53 -6.31 0.90 -11.48
N THR A 54 -6.96 -0.08 -10.83
CA THR A 54 -7.12 -0.09 -9.37
C THR A 54 -5.79 -0.28 -8.66
N SER A 55 -4.88 -1.08 -9.21
CA SER A 55 -3.52 -1.25 -8.67
C SER A 55 -2.71 0.04 -8.73
N LEU A 56 -2.83 0.79 -9.84
CA LEU A 56 -2.19 2.10 -9.99
C LEU A 56 -2.75 3.12 -8.99
N LEU A 57 -4.07 3.19 -8.83
CA LEU A 57 -4.70 4.07 -7.84
C LEU A 57 -4.26 3.74 -6.42
N ALA A 58 -4.17 2.44 -6.07
CA ALA A 58 -3.66 2.00 -4.78
C ALA A 58 -2.19 2.40 -4.57
N GLY A 59 -1.34 2.24 -5.59
CA GLY A 59 0.06 2.67 -5.54
C GLY A 59 0.20 4.18 -5.31
N VAL A 60 -0.59 4.99 -6.02
CA VAL A 60 -0.61 6.46 -5.83
C VAL A 60 -1.07 6.82 -4.41
N ALA A 61 -2.08 6.15 -3.87
CA ALA A 61 -2.56 6.40 -2.51
C ALA A 61 -1.45 6.12 -1.47
N VAL A 62 -0.72 5.01 -1.62
CA VAL A 62 0.41 4.67 -0.74
C VAL A 62 1.51 5.74 -0.80
N ILE A 63 1.84 6.24 -1.99
CA ILE A 63 2.85 7.30 -2.14
C ILE A 63 2.40 8.59 -1.44
N ILE A 64 1.15 9.01 -1.64
CA ILE A 64 0.59 10.22 -1.00
C ILE A 64 0.62 10.08 0.53
N GLN A 65 0.22 8.93 1.06
CA GLN A 65 0.24 8.67 2.50
C GLN A 65 1.68 8.59 3.05
N GLY A 66 2.60 7.95 2.34
CA GLY A 66 4.02 7.91 2.70
C GLY A 66 4.64 9.30 2.75
N TYR A 67 4.27 10.20 1.84
CA TYR A 67 4.77 11.57 1.86
C TYR A 67 4.11 12.44 2.94
N LEU A 68 2.77 12.46 3.00
CA LEU A 68 2.03 13.40 3.85
C LEU A 68 1.82 12.94 5.30
N ILE A 69 1.73 11.63 5.57
CA ILE A 69 1.48 11.09 6.93
C ILE A 69 2.79 10.63 7.56
N LEU A 70 3.59 9.86 6.81
CA LEU A 70 4.86 9.35 7.33
C LEU A 70 5.96 10.42 7.34
N HIS A 71 5.69 11.61 6.79
CA HIS A 71 6.64 12.72 6.68
C HIS A 71 8.01 12.21 6.23
N MET A 72 8.03 11.48 5.12
CA MET A 72 9.28 11.06 4.50
C MET A 72 10.00 12.26 3.92
N ASP A 73 10.67 12.97 4.80
CA ASP A 73 11.46 14.14 4.45
C ASP A 73 12.91 13.72 4.23
N LEU A 74 13.58 14.36 3.27
CA LEU A 74 15.03 14.24 3.08
C LEU A 74 15.81 15.13 4.07
N SER A 75 15.10 15.83 4.97
CA SER A 75 15.68 16.61 6.06
C SER A 75 16.52 15.74 7.01
N HIS A 76 17.68 16.26 7.43
CA HIS A 76 18.70 15.56 8.24
C HIS A 76 18.18 14.87 9.51
N ALA A 77 17.06 15.35 10.08
CA ALA A 77 16.46 14.77 11.27
C ALA A 77 15.61 13.50 11.02
N GLN A 78 15.14 13.26 9.79
CA GLN A 78 14.21 12.16 9.46
C GLN A 78 14.70 11.17 8.40
N ILE A 79 15.98 11.28 7.99
CA ILE A 79 16.63 10.40 7.00
C ILE A 79 16.41 8.91 7.33
N TRP A 80 16.45 8.54 8.62
CA TRP A 80 16.29 7.16 9.06
C TRP A 80 14.91 6.56 8.73
N HIS A 81 13.83 7.36 8.69
CA HIS A 81 12.51 6.88 8.26
C HIS A 81 12.50 6.54 6.77
N THR A 82 13.09 7.41 5.96
CA THR A 82 13.21 7.21 4.51
C THR A 82 14.09 6.00 4.19
N VAL A 83 15.25 5.88 4.86
CA VAL A 83 16.16 4.74 4.71
C VAL A 83 15.49 3.43 5.09
N ALA A 84 14.79 3.39 6.23
CA ALA A 84 14.05 2.21 6.67
C ALA A 84 12.99 1.79 5.64
N MET A 85 12.26 2.73 5.04
CA MET A 85 11.25 2.40 4.04
C MET A 85 11.87 1.88 2.73
N VAL A 86 12.98 2.48 2.27
CA VAL A 86 13.70 2.03 1.07
C VAL A 86 14.28 0.63 1.27
N LEU A 87 14.75 0.28 2.47
CA LEU A 87 15.19 -1.08 2.82
C LEU A 87 14.00 -2.06 2.92
N PHE A 88 12.87 -1.62 3.46
CA PHE A 88 11.69 -2.45 3.62
C PHE A 88 11.03 -2.82 2.28
N LEU A 89 10.96 -1.89 1.32
CA LEU A 89 10.28 -2.10 0.04
C LEU A 89 10.76 -3.35 -0.74
N PRO A 90 12.08 -3.58 -0.97
CA PRO A 90 12.55 -4.79 -1.64
C PRO A 90 12.27 -6.04 -0.81
N LEU A 91 12.43 -5.98 0.51
CA LEU A 91 12.09 -7.09 1.42
C LEU A 91 10.61 -7.46 1.33
N PHE A 92 9.72 -6.48 1.28
CA PHE A 92 8.28 -6.67 1.09
C PHE A 92 7.96 -7.35 -0.24
N VAL A 93 8.53 -6.85 -1.35
CA VAL A 93 8.33 -7.41 -2.69
C VAL A 93 8.86 -8.84 -2.78
N VAL A 94 10.06 -9.09 -2.26
CA VAL A 94 10.67 -10.42 -2.25
C VAL A 94 9.82 -11.38 -1.42
N THR A 95 9.41 -10.99 -0.21
CA THR A 95 8.66 -11.87 0.69
C THR A 95 7.30 -12.25 0.11
N ILE A 96 6.50 -11.28 -0.32
CA ILE A 96 5.17 -11.56 -0.89
C ILE A 96 5.28 -12.21 -2.26
N GLY A 97 6.14 -11.68 -3.12
CA GLY A 97 6.32 -12.17 -4.48
C GLY A 97 6.86 -13.60 -4.53
N LEU A 98 7.92 -13.90 -3.78
CA LEU A 98 8.46 -15.27 -3.71
C LEU A 98 7.47 -16.23 -3.07
N THR A 99 6.74 -15.81 -2.04
CA THR A 99 5.75 -16.69 -1.40
C THR A 99 4.61 -17.02 -2.37
N ALA A 100 4.08 -16.02 -3.08
CA ALA A 100 3.06 -16.22 -4.10
C ALA A 100 3.57 -17.11 -5.24
N TRP A 101 4.79 -16.87 -5.73
CA TRP A 101 5.43 -17.69 -6.76
C TRP A 101 5.64 -19.14 -6.31
N MET A 102 6.16 -19.33 -5.09
CA MET A 102 6.39 -20.65 -4.51
C MET A 102 5.08 -21.44 -4.43
N PHE A 103 4.02 -20.82 -3.89
CA PHE A 103 2.73 -21.50 -3.79
C PHE A 103 2.09 -21.77 -5.13
N HIS A 104 2.23 -20.86 -6.11
CA HIS A 104 1.77 -21.10 -7.47
C HIS A 104 2.50 -22.30 -8.11
N GLY A 105 3.82 -22.38 -7.99
CA GLY A 105 4.59 -23.51 -8.52
C GLY A 105 4.34 -24.84 -7.79
N LEU A 106 4.10 -24.80 -6.47
CA LEU A 106 3.68 -25.99 -5.71
C LEU A 106 2.30 -26.46 -6.12
N TYR A 107 1.35 -25.53 -6.31
CA TYR A 107 -0.01 -25.83 -6.78
C TYR A 107 0.03 -26.62 -8.09
N GLU A 108 0.77 -26.15 -9.08
CA GLU A 108 0.87 -26.83 -10.38
C GLU A 108 1.47 -28.24 -10.30
N ARG A 109 2.38 -28.48 -9.34
CA ARG A 109 3.13 -29.74 -9.22
C ARG A 109 2.49 -30.78 -8.30
N THR A 110 1.62 -30.34 -7.38
CA THR A 110 1.05 -31.20 -6.33
C THR A 110 -0.41 -31.55 -6.58
N MET A 111 -1.06 -30.87 -7.52
CA MET A 111 -2.45 -31.14 -7.86
C MET A 111 -2.55 -32.23 -8.91
N ILE A 112 -3.06 -33.38 -8.48
CA ILE A 112 -3.57 -34.40 -9.40
C ILE A 112 -4.76 -33.78 -10.11
N MET A 113 -4.64 -33.59 -11.42
CA MET A 113 -5.72 -33.07 -12.27
C MET A 113 -7.00 -33.89 -12.02
N PRO A 114 -8.10 -33.28 -11.55
CA PRO A 114 -9.31 -34.03 -11.21
C PRO A 114 -9.80 -34.84 -12.43
N PRO A 115 -10.23 -36.09 -12.26
CA PRO A 115 -10.61 -37.00 -13.34
C PRO A 115 -11.77 -36.49 -14.23
N ALA A 116 -12.43 -35.39 -13.87
CA ALA A 116 -13.40 -34.72 -14.72
C ALA A 116 -12.76 -34.11 -15.99
N MET A 117 -11.51 -33.60 -15.91
CA MET A 117 -10.83 -32.97 -17.05
C MET A 117 -10.13 -33.96 -18.00
N SER A 118 -9.78 -35.16 -17.54
CA SER A 118 -9.21 -36.21 -18.40
C SER A 118 -10.25 -36.90 -19.30
N SER A 119 -11.54 -36.77 -19.00
CA SER A 119 -12.63 -37.34 -19.81
C SER A 119 -13.06 -36.46 -21.00
N MET A 120 -12.70 -35.17 -21.01
CA MET A 120 -13.05 -34.23 -22.08
C MET A 120 -11.95 -34.05 -23.14
N SER A 121 -10.72 -34.54 -22.89
CA SER A 121 -9.61 -34.49 -23.86
C SER A 121 -9.55 -35.72 -24.80
N HIS A 122 -10.53 -36.61 -24.71
CA HIS A 122 -10.64 -37.84 -25.51
C HIS A 122 -11.85 -37.86 -26.48
N HIS A 123 -12.45 -36.70 -26.77
CA HIS A 123 -13.47 -36.54 -27.82
C HIS A 123 -13.12 -35.42 -28.80
#